data_AF-A0A7V9NZP6-F1
#
_entry.id   AF-A0A7V9NZP6-F1
#
_cell.length_a   1.000
_cell.length_b   1.000
_cell.length_c   1.000
_cell.angle_alpha   90.00
_cell.angle_beta   90.00
_cell.angle_gamma   90.00
#
_symmetry.space_group_name_H-M   'P 1'
#
loop_
_entity.id
_entity.type
_entity.pdbx_description
1 polymer ?
#
loop_
_entity_poly.entity_id
_entity_poly.type
_entity_poly.pdbx_seq_one_letter_code
_entity_poly.pdbx_strand_id
1 'polypeptide(L)'
;MKKTTLLSFHGKQEIKDQYLNRLKAHAAADEIIKGQYWDQGKGCAVGCTVHSDQHNAYEKELGIPMILARLEDRFFEGMPNKNAKEFPVRFLSAIPVGVDLKNVWRKFMAWMLIDPEHGVIKFVKDQNAKDAITNIAKAFENSIVNTVDRKEWIKLRDEARSASKNLRAAAAYADAAYAAADAAAADAAYAAA
;
A
#
# COMPACT_ATOMS: atom_id res chain seq x y z
N MET A 1 -22.08 17.06 -0.30
CA MET A 1 -21.01 17.53 0.61
C MET A 1 -19.72 17.63 -0.19
N LYS A 2 -18.95 18.73 -0.10
CA LYS A 2 -17.61 18.78 -0.72
C LYS A 2 -16.76 17.71 -0.01
N LYS A 3 -16.30 16.70 -0.76
CA LYS A 3 -15.37 15.69 -0.24
C LYS A 3 -14.09 16.43 0.11
N THR A 4 -13.83 16.64 1.40
CA THR A 4 -12.61 17.31 1.85
C THR A 4 -11.43 16.47 1.41
N THR A 5 -10.52 17.05 0.63
CA THR A 5 -9.28 16.36 0.24
C THR A 5 -8.47 16.05 1.49
N LEU A 6 -8.15 14.78 1.68
CA LEU A 6 -7.28 14.34 2.77
C LEU A 6 -5.84 14.75 2.43
N LEU A 7 -5.27 15.66 3.23
CA LEU A 7 -3.90 16.11 3.07
C LEU A 7 -3.02 15.45 4.13
N SER A 8 -1.86 14.94 3.73
CA SER A 8 -0.87 14.36 4.64
C SER A 8 -0.52 15.29 5.80
N PHE A 9 -0.49 14.70 6.99
CA PHE A 9 -0.34 15.32 8.30
C PHE A 9 -1.34 16.45 8.55
N HIS A 10 -2.50 16.40 7.91
CA HIS A 10 -3.51 17.47 7.90
C HIS A 10 -2.94 18.83 7.48
N GLY A 11 -1.86 18.83 6.70
CA GLY A 11 -1.13 20.04 6.31
C GLY A 11 -0.27 20.66 7.41
N LYS A 12 -0.01 19.94 8.52
CA LYS A 12 0.66 20.48 9.70
C LYS A 12 1.98 19.75 9.98
N GLN A 13 3.06 20.53 10.08
CA GLN A 13 4.37 19.98 10.40
C GLN A 13 4.40 19.40 11.82
N GLU A 14 3.69 20.00 12.79
CA GLU A 14 3.67 19.48 14.16
C GLU A 14 3.13 18.04 14.25
N ILE A 15 2.18 17.67 13.37
CA ILE A 15 1.63 16.32 13.32
C ILE A 15 2.67 15.35 12.77
N LYS A 16 3.38 15.72 11.69
CA LYS A 16 4.49 14.90 11.18
C LYS A 16 5.55 14.67 12.24
N ASP A 17 5.95 15.73 12.93
CA ASP A 17 7.00 15.67 13.95
C ASP A 17 6.57 14.83 15.15
N GLN A 18 5.32 14.93 15.60
CA GLN A 18 4.77 14.10 16.68
C GLN A 18 4.92 12.61 16.39
N TYR A 19 4.39 12.13 15.25
CA TYR A 19 4.41 10.71 14.91
C TYR A 19 5.81 10.22 14.55
N LEU A 20 6.63 11.07 13.92
CA LEU A 20 8.01 10.71 13.63
C LEU A 20 8.85 10.59 14.91
N ASN A 21 8.65 11.48 15.89
CA ASN A 21 9.33 11.40 17.19
C ASN A 21 8.88 10.17 17.97
N ARG A 22 7.59 9.84 17.95
CA ARG A 22 7.06 8.60 18.54
C ARG A 22 7.73 7.36 17.93
N LEU A 23 7.78 7.26 16.61
CA LEU A 23 8.41 6.13 15.92
C LEU A 23 9.92 6.03 16.23
N LYS A 24 10.62 7.17 16.28
CA LYS A 24 12.03 7.20 16.68
C LYS A 24 12.24 6.73 18.11
N ALA A 25 11.33 7.08 19.03
CA ALA A 25 11.38 6.61 20.41
C ALA A 25 11.20 5.09 20.49
N HIS A 26 10.20 4.52 19.80
CA HIS A 26 10.01 3.06 19.74
C HIS A 26 11.20 2.34 19.09
N ALA A 27 11.77 2.92 18.02
CA ALA A 27 12.96 2.38 17.39
C ALA A 27 14.16 2.36 18.37
N ALA A 28 14.36 3.43 19.14
CA ALA A 28 15.43 3.53 20.12
C ALA A 28 15.25 2.57 21.32
N ALA A 29 14.00 2.26 21.67
CA ALA A 29 13.66 1.34 22.75
C ALA A 29 13.57 -0.14 22.33
N ASP A 30 13.86 -0.45 21.06
CA ASP A 30 13.69 -1.79 20.48
C ASP A 30 12.26 -2.35 20.60
N GLU A 31 11.28 -1.46 20.46
CA GLU A 31 9.85 -1.77 20.63
C GLU A 31 9.15 -2.14 19.31
N ILE A 32 9.82 -1.92 18.18
CA ILE A 32 9.30 -2.25 16.85
C ILE A 32 9.52 -3.75 16.57
N ILE A 33 8.43 -4.52 16.60
CA ILE A 33 8.42 -5.98 16.45
C ILE A 33 7.37 -6.44 15.42
N LYS A 34 7.55 -7.65 14.89
CA LYS A 34 6.63 -8.26 13.93
C LYS A 34 5.54 -9.08 14.60
N GLY A 35 4.42 -9.24 13.89
CA GLY A 35 3.33 -10.15 14.27
C GLY A 35 2.47 -9.67 15.44
N GLN A 36 2.64 -8.42 15.87
CA GLN A 36 1.91 -7.81 16.98
C GLN A 36 1.62 -6.35 16.64
N TYR A 37 0.36 -5.91 16.72
CA TYR A 37 0.01 -4.52 16.45
C TYR A 37 0.51 -3.61 17.56
N TRP A 38 -0.12 -3.65 18.74
CA TRP A 38 0.27 -2.84 19.88
C TRP A 38 -0.10 -3.54 21.16
N ASP A 39 0.90 -3.91 21.96
CA ASP A 39 0.70 -4.42 23.32
C ASP A 39 1.95 -4.20 24.17
N GLN A 40 1.74 -3.76 25.41
CA GLN A 40 2.78 -3.47 26.41
C GLN A 40 3.98 -2.65 25.90
N GLY A 41 3.71 -1.59 25.12
CA GLY A 41 4.76 -0.69 24.60
C GLY A 41 5.44 -1.17 23.31
N LYS A 42 5.12 -2.38 22.83
CA LYS A 42 5.70 -2.97 21.62
C LYS A 42 4.68 -3.17 20.52
N GLY A 43 5.13 -3.08 19.28
CA GLY A 43 4.24 -3.18 18.15
C GLY A 43 4.88 -3.19 16.77
N CYS A 44 4.06 -3.45 15.75
CA CYS A 44 4.45 -3.36 14.36
C CYS A 44 4.50 -1.90 13.92
N ALA A 45 4.78 -1.67 12.64
CA ALA A 45 4.80 -0.32 12.05
C ALA A 45 3.55 0.50 12.38
N VAL A 46 2.36 -0.09 12.18
CA VAL A 46 1.08 0.57 12.44
C VAL A 46 0.90 0.83 13.92
N GLY A 47 1.08 -0.18 14.77
CA GLY A 47 0.82 0.00 16.19
C GLY A 47 1.85 0.84 16.92
N CYS A 48 3.12 0.87 16.53
CA CYS A 48 4.06 1.86 17.03
C CYS A 48 3.77 3.28 16.51
N THR A 49 3.06 3.43 15.39
CA THR A 49 2.62 4.75 14.90
C THR A 49 1.40 5.25 15.68
N VAL A 50 0.31 4.48 15.71
CA VAL A 50 -1.00 4.94 16.24
C VAL A 50 -1.40 4.31 17.57
N HIS A 51 -0.55 3.49 18.19
CA HIS A 51 -0.83 2.79 19.45
C HIS A 51 -2.13 1.98 19.43
N SER A 52 -2.44 1.37 18.29
CA SER A 52 -3.62 0.52 18.09
C SER A 52 -3.43 -0.45 16.92
N ASP A 53 -4.42 -1.30 16.67
CA ASP A 53 -4.53 -2.17 15.49
C ASP A 53 -5.36 -1.54 14.35
N GLN A 54 -5.75 -0.27 14.51
CA GLN A 54 -6.72 0.40 13.64
C GLN A 54 -6.05 1.15 12.49
N HIS A 55 -5.96 0.53 11.32
CA HIS A 55 -5.38 1.15 10.13
C HIS A 55 -6.09 2.44 9.69
N ASN A 56 -7.40 2.58 9.96
CA ASN A 56 -8.15 3.79 9.65
C ASN A 56 -7.76 4.99 10.54
N ALA A 57 -7.01 4.76 11.62
CA ALA A 57 -6.44 5.83 12.44
C ALA A 57 -5.50 6.72 11.62
N TYR A 58 -4.81 6.20 10.60
CA TYR A 58 -3.93 7.01 9.74
C TYR A 58 -4.67 8.16 9.04
N GLU A 59 -5.93 7.95 8.65
CA GLU A 59 -6.73 9.00 8.02
C GLU A 59 -7.10 10.08 9.03
N LYS A 60 -7.53 9.66 10.23
CA LYS A 60 -7.99 10.56 11.29
C LYS A 60 -6.84 11.33 11.94
N GLU A 61 -5.74 10.65 12.23
CA GLU A 61 -4.63 11.16 13.02
C GLU A 61 -3.54 11.80 12.16
N LEU A 62 -3.25 11.22 10.99
CA LEU A 62 -2.12 11.61 10.14
C LEU A 62 -2.55 12.17 8.78
N GLY A 63 -3.83 12.17 8.41
CA GLY A 63 -4.24 12.58 7.07
C GLY A 63 -3.64 11.69 5.96
N ILE A 64 -3.31 10.44 6.28
CA ILE A 64 -2.73 9.47 5.34
C ILE A 64 -3.81 8.43 4.99
N PRO A 65 -4.10 8.16 3.71
CA PRO A 65 -5.08 7.16 3.30
C PRO A 65 -4.83 5.80 3.95
N MET A 66 -5.89 5.14 4.45
CA MET A 66 -5.81 3.85 5.15
C MET A 66 -5.10 2.78 4.30
N ILE A 67 -5.26 2.82 2.97
CA ILE A 67 -4.60 1.89 2.06
C ILE A 67 -3.06 1.95 2.18
N LEU A 68 -2.49 3.11 2.46
CA LEU A 68 -1.04 3.26 2.65
C LEU A 68 -0.59 2.64 3.98
N ALA A 69 -1.40 2.72 5.04
CA ALA A 69 -1.12 2.01 6.30
C ALA A 69 -1.12 0.49 6.10
N ARG A 70 -2.07 -0.03 5.29
CA ARG A 70 -2.13 -1.47 4.96
C ARG A 70 -0.93 -1.92 4.13
N LEU A 71 -0.46 -1.08 3.21
CA LEU A 71 0.75 -1.35 2.43
C LEU A 71 1.99 -1.33 3.33
N GLU A 72 2.09 -0.37 4.24
CA GLU A 72 3.17 -0.32 5.24
C GLU A 72 3.25 -1.61 6.05
N ASP A 73 2.12 -2.08 6.59
CA ASP A 73 2.03 -3.32 7.36
C ASP A 73 2.51 -4.55 6.55
N ARG A 74 2.06 -4.66 5.29
CA ARG A 74 2.48 -5.77 4.41
C ARG A 74 3.97 -5.75 4.10
N PHE A 75 4.56 -4.58 3.87
CA PHE A 75 6.00 -4.49 3.65
C PHE A 75 6.79 -4.80 4.91
N PHE A 76 6.38 -4.22 6.04
CA PHE A 76 7.01 -4.43 7.32
C PHE A 76 7.07 -5.92 7.68
N GLU A 77 5.94 -6.62 7.55
CA GLU A 77 5.86 -8.05 7.85
C GLU A 77 6.65 -8.90 6.84
N GLY A 78 6.72 -8.49 5.57
CA GLY A 78 7.42 -9.22 4.51
C GLY A 78 8.94 -9.04 4.45
N MET A 79 9.51 -7.98 5.02
CA MET A 79 10.95 -7.67 4.85
C MET A 79 11.85 -8.29 5.93
N PRO A 80 13.18 -8.44 5.74
CA PRO A 80 14.07 -8.91 6.80
C PRO A 80 13.98 -8.06 8.07
N ASN A 81 14.09 -8.67 9.26
CA ASN A 81 13.89 -7.97 10.56
C ASN A 81 14.73 -6.71 10.72
N LYS A 82 15.99 -6.73 10.27
CA LYS A 82 16.87 -5.55 10.29
C LYS A 82 16.24 -4.36 9.55
N ASN A 83 15.71 -4.63 8.36
CA ASN A 83 15.06 -3.60 7.54
C ASN A 83 13.70 -3.19 8.13
N ALA A 84 12.96 -4.15 8.69
CA ALA A 84 11.64 -3.91 9.28
C ALA A 84 11.73 -2.87 10.40
N LYS A 85 12.71 -2.98 11.31
CA LYS A 85 12.88 -2.05 12.44
C LYS A 85 13.13 -0.60 12.01
N GLU A 86 13.74 -0.38 10.85
CA GLU A 86 14.03 0.97 10.32
C GLU A 86 12.88 1.50 9.44
N PHE A 87 12.01 0.62 8.95
CA PHE A 87 11.05 0.94 7.91
C PHE A 87 9.98 1.97 8.31
N PRO A 88 9.35 1.91 9.51
CA PRO A 88 8.29 2.87 9.88
C PRO A 88 8.79 4.32 9.87
N VAL A 89 9.99 4.54 10.42
CA VAL A 89 10.64 5.87 10.44
C VAL A 89 10.90 6.36 9.02
N ARG A 90 11.42 5.49 8.13
CA ARG A 90 11.69 5.82 6.72
C ARG A 90 10.41 6.11 5.95
N PHE A 91 9.37 5.30 6.16
CA PHE A 91 8.07 5.43 5.53
C PHE A 91 7.46 6.79 5.85
N LEU A 92 7.35 7.14 7.14
CA LEU A 92 6.74 8.39 7.56
C LEU A 92 7.60 9.61 7.20
N SER A 93 8.92 9.49 7.25
CA SER A 93 9.85 10.57 6.85
C SER A 93 9.71 10.94 5.37
N ALA A 94 9.47 9.96 4.51
CA ALA A 94 9.39 10.15 3.06
C ALA A 94 8.14 10.92 2.61
N ILE A 95 7.11 11.01 3.45
CA ILE A 95 5.84 11.66 3.12
C ILE A 95 5.99 13.18 3.33
N PRO A 96 5.83 14.04 2.31
CA PRO A 96 5.81 15.49 2.50
C PRO A 96 4.59 15.92 3.33
N VAL A 97 4.64 17.10 3.93
CA VAL A 97 3.47 17.67 4.62
C VAL A 97 2.53 18.33 3.60
N GLY A 98 1.22 18.15 3.77
CA GLY A 98 0.20 18.89 3.03
C GLY A 98 -0.06 18.43 1.60
N VAL A 99 0.42 17.24 1.22
CA VAL A 99 0.18 16.66 -0.12
C VAL A 99 -0.97 15.64 -0.12
N ASP A 100 -1.73 15.59 -1.22
CA ASP A 100 -2.76 14.58 -1.47
C ASP A 100 -2.11 13.24 -1.88
N LEU A 101 -2.31 12.21 -1.06
CA LEU A 101 -1.72 10.89 -1.24
C LEU A 101 -2.67 9.87 -1.90
N LYS A 102 -3.91 10.25 -2.26
CA LYS A 102 -4.96 9.30 -2.70
C LYS A 102 -4.53 8.40 -3.85
N ASN A 103 -3.65 8.88 -4.72
CA ASN A 103 -3.22 8.19 -5.94
C ASN A 103 -1.84 7.54 -5.82
N VAL A 104 -1.15 7.68 -4.68
CA VAL A 104 0.18 7.09 -4.49
C VAL A 104 0.12 5.58 -4.60
N TRP A 105 -0.88 4.94 -3.99
CA TRP A 105 -1.04 3.49 -4.05
C TRP A 105 -1.28 2.99 -5.49
N ARG A 106 -2.10 3.69 -6.29
CA ARG A 106 -2.38 3.34 -7.69
C ARG A 106 -1.13 3.44 -8.55
N LYS A 107 -0.38 4.55 -8.41
CA LYS A 107 0.90 4.75 -9.09
C LYS A 107 1.91 3.67 -8.72
N PHE A 108 1.98 3.35 -7.44
CA PHE A 108 2.88 2.32 -6.92
C PHE A 108 2.52 0.92 -7.43
N MET A 109 1.23 0.56 -7.51
CA MET A 109 0.78 -0.70 -8.11
C MET A 109 1.15 -0.78 -9.60
N ALA A 110 0.90 0.27 -10.37
CA ALA A 110 1.31 0.31 -11.77
C ALA A 110 2.84 0.12 -11.90
N TRP A 111 3.62 0.87 -11.13
CA TRP A 111 5.08 0.75 -11.10
C TRP A 111 5.56 -0.67 -10.75
N MET A 112 5.01 -1.28 -9.69
CA MET A 112 5.33 -2.66 -9.30
C MET A 112 5.04 -3.68 -10.40
N LEU A 113 4.07 -3.39 -11.27
CA LEU A 113 3.67 -4.29 -12.35
C LEU A 113 4.59 -4.17 -13.56
N ILE A 114 4.82 -2.95 -14.04
CA ILE A 114 5.39 -2.70 -15.38
C ILE A 114 6.76 -2.01 -15.39
N ASP A 115 7.31 -1.60 -14.24
CA ASP A 115 8.64 -1.01 -14.22
C ASP A 115 9.68 -2.01 -14.77
N PRO A 116 10.54 -1.61 -15.72
CA PRO A 116 11.45 -2.53 -16.39
C PRO A 116 12.55 -3.05 -15.48
N GLU A 117 12.93 -2.31 -14.43
CA GLU A 117 14.04 -2.65 -13.54
C GLU A 117 13.58 -3.32 -12.25
N HIS A 118 12.44 -2.90 -11.71
CA HIS A 118 11.94 -3.31 -10.40
C HIS A 118 10.58 -4.00 -10.46
N GLY A 119 9.83 -3.81 -11.55
CA GLY A 119 8.51 -4.38 -11.72
C GLY A 119 8.56 -5.87 -11.99
N VAL A 120 7.44 -6.54 -11.73
CA VAL A 120 7.33 -7.99 -11.91
C VAL A 120 7.41 -8.40 -13.38
N ILE A 121 7.09 -7.50 -14.33
CA ILE A 121 7.15 -7.77 -15.77
C ILE A 121 8.50 -8.32 -16.24
N LYS A 122 9.61 -7.93 -15.59
CA LYS A 122 10.96 -8.36 -15.98
C LYS A 122 11.21 -9.86 -15.81
N PHE A 123 10.45 -10.55 -14.95
CA PHE A 123 10.57 -12.01 -14.78
C PHE A 123 9.57 -12.80 -15.65
N VAL A 124 8.72 -12.11 -16.40
CA VAL A 124 7.70 -12.73 -17.25
C VAL A 124 8.29 -12.99 -18.63
N LYS A 125 8.24 -14.24 -19.08
CA LYS A 125 8.71 -14.63 -20.42
C LYS A 125 7.58 -14.77 -21.43
N ASP A 126 6.44 -15.30 -20.97
CA ASP A 126 5.25 -15.54 -21.79
C ASP A 126 4.56 -14.22 -22.19
N GLN A 127 4.18 -14.11 -23.47
CA GLN A 127 3.59 -12.86 -23.98
C GLN A 127 2.18 -12.63 -23.43
N ASN A 128 1.36 -13.67 -23.29
CA ASN A 128 0.00 -13.53 -22.76
C ASN A 128 0.03 -13.05 -21.30
N ALA A 129 0.99 -13.55 -20.50
CA ALA A 129 1.19 -13.09 -19.14
C ALA A 129 1.70 -11.64 -19.08
N LYS A 130 2.59 -11.22 -20.00
CA LYS A 130 3.01 -9.81 -20.11
C LYS A 130 1.85 -8.89 -20.45
N ASP A 131 1.01 -9.30 -21.39
CA ASP A 131 -0.17 -8.53 -21.80
C ASP A 131 -1.17 -8.38 -20.65
N ALA A 132 -1.42 -9.46 -19.90
CA ALA A 132 -2.30 -9.43 -18.73
C ALA A 132 -1.80 -8.47 -17.64
N ILE A 133 -0.51 -8.51 -17.29
CA ILE A 133 0.11 -7.60 -16.31
C ILE A 133 0.03 -6.15 -16.80
N THR A 134 0.32 -5.92 -18.09
CA THR A 134 0.26 -4.60 -18.71
C THR A 134 -1.16 -4.04 -18.67
N ASN A 135 -2.18 -4.87 -18.93
CA ASN A 135 -3.58 -4.44 -18.88
C ASN A 135 -4.02 -4.04 -17.46
N ILE A 136 -3.60 -4.79 -16.43
CA ILE A 136 -3.85 -4.41 -15.03
C ILE A 136 -3.17 -3.10 -14.67
N ALA A 137 -1.90 -2.91 -15.08
CA ALA A 137 -1.18 -1.67 -14.81
C ALA A 137 -1.85 -0.46 -15.47
N LYS A 138 -2.27 -0.60 -16.73
CA LYS A 138 -3.07 0.42 -17.45
C LYS A 138 -4.37 0.73 -16.73
N ALA A 139 -5.04 -0.27 -16.16
CA ALA A 139 -6.23 -0.04 -15.36
C ALA A 139 -5.93 0.77 -14.09
N PHE A 140 -4.79 0.52 -13.42
CA PHE A 140 -4.35 1.35 -12.30
C PHE A 140 -4.04 2.79 -12.72
N GLU A 141 -3.32 2.98 -13.81
CA GLU A 141 -3.03 4.31 -14.36
C GLU A 141 -4.31 5.05 -14.72
N ASN A 142 -5.25 4.40 -15.40
CA ASN A 142 -6.56 4.95 -15.73
C ASN A 142 -7.35 5.32 -14.46
N SER A 143 -7.26 4.50 -13.41
CA SER A 143 -7.98 4.72 -12.14
C SER A 143 -7.52 5.94 -11.34
N ILE A 144 -6.40 6.57 -11.73
CA ILE A 144 -5.92 7.84 -11.13
C ILE A 144 -6.86 9.00 -11.46
N VAL A 145 -7.47 8.96 -12.65
CA VAL A 145 -8.31 10.03 -13.20
C VAL A 145 -9.75 9.58 -13.37
N ASN A 146 -9.97 8.34 -13.81
CA ASN A 146 -11.27 7.80 -14.15
C ASN A 146 -11.72 6.75 -13.12
N THR A 147 -13.02 6.56 -12.98
CA THR A 147 -13.52 5.40 -12.21
C THR A 147 -13.44 4.16 -13.09
N VAL A 148 -12.82 3.10 -12.56
CA VAL A 148 -12.80 1.77 -13.20
C VAL A 148 -13.83 0.90 -12.48
N ASP A 149 -14.79 0.36 -13.24
CA ASP A 149 -15.86 -0.47 -12.69
C ASP A 149 -15.29 -1.74 -12.03
N ARG A 150 -15.89 -2.16 -10.92
CA ARG A 150 -15.59 -3.43 -10.26
C ARG A 150 -15.63 -4.63 -11.22
N LYS A 151 -16.55 -4.63 -12.19
CA LYS A 151 -16.63 -5.69 -13.22
C LYS A 151 -15.38 -5.75 -14.08
N GLU A 152 -14.79 -4.59 -14.42
CA GLU A 152 -13.56 -4.54 -15.20
C GLU A 152 -12.38 -5.06 -14.37
N TRP A 153 -12.28 -4.69 -13.09
CA TRP A 153 -11.28 -5.27 -12.18
C TRP A 153 -11.39 -6.78 -12.04
N ILE A 154 -12.62 -7.32 -11.95
CA ILE A 154 -12.87 -8.76 -11.91
C ILE A 154 -12.41 -9.44 -13.21
N LYS A 155 -12.73 -8.86 -14.36
CA LYS A 155 -12.32 -9.38 -15.67
C LYS A 155 -10.80 -9.44 -15.79
N LEU A 156 -10.10 -8.35 -15.50
CA LEU A 156 -8.63 -8.27 -15.55
C LEU A 156 -7.97 -9.30 -14.63
N ARG A 157 -8.53 -9.52 -13.44
CA ARG A 157 -8.08 -10.56 -12.51
C ARG A 157 -8.22 -11.96 -13.11
N ASP A 158 -9.36 -12.26 -13.71
CA ASP A 158 -9.64 -13.60 -14.26
C ASP A 158 -8.78 -13.88 -15.52
N GLU A 159 -8.49 -12.86 -16.32
CA GLU A 159 -7.52 -12.91 -17.43
C GLU A 159 -6.11 -13.21 -16.92
N ALA A 160 -5.62 -12.49 -15.92
CA ALA A 160 -4.30 -12.74 -15.32
C ALA A 160 -4.19 -14.13 -14.69
N ARG A 161 -5.27 -14.62 -14.05
CA ARG A 161 -5.33 -15.98 -13.51
C ARG A 161 -5.29 -17.04 -14.62
N SER A 162 -5.86 -16.76 -15.78
CA SER A 162 -5.85 -17.69 -16.90
C SER A 162 -4.48 -17.76 -17.58
N ALA A 163 -3.82 -16.61 -17.73
CA ALA A 163 -2.46 -16.52 -18.27
C ALA A 163 -1.40 -17.17 -17.34
N SER A 164 -1.67 -17.26 -16.03
CA SER A 164 -0.74 -17.80 -15.04
C SER A 164 -0.78 -19.32 -14.86
N LYS A 165 -1.81 -20.03 -15.35
CA LYS A 165 -2.02 -21.48 -15.10
C LYS A 165 -0.85 -22.38 -15.51
N ASN A 166 0.05 -21.92 -16.38
CA ASN A 166 1.18 -22.70 -16.88
C ASN A 166 2.56 -22.26 -16.33
N LEU A 167 2.60 -21.26 -15.44
CA LEU A 167 3.83 -20.69 -14.91
C LEU A 167 3.91 -20.94 -13.40
N ARG A 168 4.80 -21.85 -12.95
CA ARG A 168 5.09 -22.06 -11.51
C ARG A 168 5.53 -20.77 -10.79
N ALA A 169 6.02 -19.77 -11.52
CA ALA A 169 6.37 -18.43 -11.02
C ALA A 169 5.15 -17.50 -10.84
N ALA A 170 3.96 -17.89 -11.29
CA ALA A 170 2.80 -17.00 -11.40
C ALA A 170 1.92 -16.91 -10.14
N ALA A 171 2.26 -17.63 -9.07
CA ALA A 171 1.64 -17.43 -7.75
C ALA A 171 1.88 -16.01 -7.23
N ALA A 172 3.11 -15.49 -7.34
CA ALA A 172 3.43 -14.13 -6.92
C ALA A 172 2.68 -13.04 -7.72
N TYR A 173 2.42 -13.29 -9.00
CA TYR A 173 1.69 -12.37 -9.88
C TYR A 173 0.19 -12.41 -9.64
N ALA A 174 -0.36 -13.60 -9.42
CA ALA A 174 -1.76 -13.78 -9.05
C ALA A 174 -2.04 -13.18 -7.68
N ASP A 175 -1.12 -13.32 -6.72
CA ASP A 175 -1.23 -12.73 -5.38
C ASP A 175 -1.11 -11.20 -5.41
N ALA A 176 -0.19 -10.65 -6.20
CA ALA A 176 -0.08 -9.20 -6.39
C ALA A 176 -1.33 -8.62 -7.07
N ALA A 177 -1.82 -9.25 -8.14
CA ALA A 177 -3.06 -8.86 -8.80
C ALA A 177 -4.29 -9.05 -7.89
N TYR A 178 -4.30 -10.11 -7.07
CA TYR A 178 -5.35 -10.37 -6.08
C TYR A 178 -5.36 -9.30 -5.00
N ALA A 179 -4.20 -9.01 -4.40
CA ALA A 179 -4.05 -7.95 -3.40
C ALA A 179 -4.42 -6.58 -3.96
N ALA A 180 -4.04 -6.29 -5.21
CA ALA A 180 -4.35 -5.04 -5.87
C ALA A 180 -5.86 -4.92 -6.23
N ALA A 181 -6.50 -6.03 -6.62
CA ALA A 181 -7.95 -6.08 -6.87
C ALA A 181 -8.77 -6.02 -5.57
N ASP A 182 -8.34 -6.66 -4.49
CA ASP A 182 -8.97 -6.55 -3.16
C ASP A 182 -8.80 -5.13 -2.61
N ALA A 183 -7.63 -4.52 -2.80
CA ALA A 183 -7.39 -3.12 -2.44
C ALA A 183 -8.30 -2.17 -3.25
N ALA A 184 -8.43 -2.38 -4.56
CA ALA A 184 -9.33 -1.59 -5.41
C ALA A 184 -10.80 -1.79 -5.04
N ALA A 185 -11.21 -3.02 -4.69
CA ALA A 185 -12.58 -3.32 -4.25
C ALA A 185 -12.89 -2.71 -2.87
N ALA A 186 -11.92 -2.71 -1.95
CA ALA A 186 -12.05 -2.05 -0.65
C ALA A 186 -12.15 -0.52 -0.81
N ASP A 187 -11.38 0.07 -1.73
CA ASP A 187 -11.44 1.51 -2.05
C ASP A 187 -12.77 1.90 -2.72
N ALA A 188 -13.29 1.07 -3.63
CA ALA A 188 -14.60 1.27 -4.24
C ALA A 188 -15.75 1.16 -3.21
N ALA A 189 -15.65 0.23 -2.26
CA ALA A 189 -16.59 0.12 -1.15
C ALA A 189 -16.52 1.32 -0.20
N TYR A 190 -15.31 1.84 0.05
CA TYR A 190 -15.10 3.04 0.87
C TYR A 190 -15.57 4.32 0.18
N ALA A 191 -15.45 4.43 -1.14
CA ALA A 191 -15.95 5.56 -1.92
C ALA A 191 -17.48 5.62 -2.02
N ALA A 192 -18.16 4.51 -1.73
CA ALA A 192 -19.62 4.37 -1.76
C ALA A 192 -20.30 4.50 -0.37
N ALA A 193 -19.52 4.64 0.70
CA ALA A 193 -19.97 4.93 2.07
C ALA A 193 -19.81 6.41 2.41
#